data_AF-A0A920UGB6-F1
#
_entry.id   AF-A0A920UGB6-F1
#
_cell.length_a   1.000
_cell.length_b   1.000
_cell.length_c   1.000
_cell.angle_alpha   90.00
_cell.angle_beta   90.00
_cell.angle_gamma   90.00
#
_symmetry.space_group_name_H-M   'P 1'
#
loop_
_entity.id
_entity.type
_entity.pdbx_description
1 polymer ?
#
loop_
_entity_poly.entity_id
_entity_poly.type
_entity_poly.pdbx_seq_one_letter_code
_entity_poly.pdbx_strand_id
1 'polypeptide(L)' 'MRSPILRKNIALCRIDVTNSEIGTEVQVGKLDGHQKRIPATVVPFPFYDPEKLKPRS' A
#
# COMPACT_ATOMS: atom_id res chain seq x y z
N MET A 1 8.57 -3.67 -4.95
CA MET A 1 9.18 -2.40 -5.39
C MET A 1 9.16 -1.43 -4.21
N ARG A 2 10.27 -0.72 -3.94
CA ARG A 2 10.37 0.25 -2.84
C ARG A 2 10.25 1.67 -3.42
N SER A 3 9.39 2.51 -2.84
CA SER A 3 9.28 3.91 -3.25
C SER A 3 10.54 4.69 -2.84
N PRO A 4 11.24 5.37 -3.76
CA PRO A 4 12.39 6.22 -3.42
C PRO A 4 12.01 7.40 -2.52
N ILE A 5 10.82 7.97 -2.74
CA ILE A 5 10.34 9.17 -2.06
C ILE A 5 9.87 8.84 -0.63
N LEU A 6 9.06 7.79 -0.49
CA LEU A 6 8.50 7.40 0.82
C LEU A 6 9.43 6.46 1.60
N ARG A 7 10.46 5.91 0.97
CA ARG A 7 11.38 4.88 1.51
C ARG A 7 10.68 3.63 2.05
N LYS A 8 9.41 3.42 1.70
CA LYS A 8 8.57 2.28 2.09
C LYS A 8 8.25 1.38 0.90
N ASN A 9 7.90 0.13 1.17
CA ASN A 9 7.33 -0.77 0.18
C ASN A 9 5.87 -0.38 -0.04
N ILE A 10 5.50 -0.14 -1.29
CA ILE A 10 4.14 0.21 -1.68
C ILE A 10 3.72 -0.72 -2.82
N ALA A 11 2.43 -1.03 -2.86
CA ALA A 11 1.83 -1.82 -3.92
C ALA A 11 0.42 -1.30 -4.17
N LEU A 12 0.00 -1.34 -5.44
CA LEU A 12 -1.40 -1.22 -5.80
C LEU A 12 -1.99 -2.62 -5.81
N CYS A 13 -3.13 -2.80 -5.16
CA CYS A 13 -3.85 -4.07 -5.13
C CYS A 13 -5.34 -3.85 -5.32
N ARG A 14 -6.03 -4.90 -5.78
CA ARG A 14 -7.48 -5.00 -5.69
C ARG A 14 -7.77 -5.81 -4.44
N ILE A 15 -8.62 -5.28 -3.57
CA ILE A 15 -9.04 -5.92 -2.32
C ILE A 15 -10.56 -5.99 -2.30
N ASP A 16 -11.10 -6.97 -1.58
CA ASP A 16 -12.54 -7.06 -1.35
C ASP A 16 -13.05 -5.82 -0.58
N VAL A 17 -14.27 -5.38 -0.89
CA VAL A 17 -14.87 -4.16 -0.31
C VAL A 17 -14.94 -4.26 1.21
N THR A 18 -15.17 -5.45 1.76
CA THR A 18 -15.25 -5.69 3.21
C THR A 18 -13.96 -5.37 3.96
N ASN A 19 -12.81 -5.42 3.27
CA ASN A 19 -11.49 -5.14 3.84
C ASN A 19 -10.84 -3.89 3.22
N SER A 20 -11.62 -3.07 2.51
CA SER A 20 -11.13 -1.91 1.77
C SER A 20 -11.05 -0.62 2.60
N GLU A 21 -11.48 -0.66 3.85
CA GLU A 21 -11.47 0.50 4.73
C GLU A 21 -10.03 0.97 5.03
N ILE A 22 -9.84 2.29 5.05
CA ILE A 22 -8.54 2.90 5.35
C ILE A 22 -8.12 2.55 6.77
N GLY A 23 -6.87 2.14 6.94
CA GLY A 23 -6.33 1.70 8.23
C GLY A 23 -6.48 0.20 8.48
N THR A 24 -7.21 -0.53 7.63
CA THR A 24 -7.33 -1.99 7.75
C THR A 24 -5.97 -2.66 7.61
N GLU A 25 -5.63 -3.49 8.59
CA GLU A 25 -4.42 -4.32 8.55
C GLU A 25 -4.68 -5.59 7.74
N VAL A 26 -3.86 -5.81 6.73
CA VAL A 26 -3.97 -6.94 5.81
C VAL A 26 -2.63 -7.64 5.66
N GLN A 27 -2.64 -8.90 5.27
CA GLN A 27 -1.43 -9.64 5.02
C GLN A 27 -1.34 -10.02 3.55
N VAL A 28 -0.23 -9.64 2.92
CA VAL A 28 0.06 -10.00 1.53
C VAL A 28 0.92 -11.26 1.52
N GLY A 29 0.40 -12.32 0.92
CA GLY A 29 1.18 -13.53 0.64
C GLY A 29 2.20 -13.25 -0.45
N LYS A 30 3.48 -13.53 -0.20
CA LYS A 30 4.50 -13.54 -1.25
C LYS A 30 4.54 -14.92 -1.88
N LEU A 31 4.39 -14.99 -3.21
CA LEU A 31 4.46 -16.24 -3.98
C LEU A 31 5.90 -16.52 -4.43
N ASP A 32 6.86 -16.50 -3.50
CA ASP A 32 8.29 -16.73 -3.78
C ASP A 32 8.76 -18.14 -3.39
N GLY A 33 7.83 -19.11 -3.33
CA GLY A 33 8.10 -20.47 -2.84
C GLY A 33 8.19 -20.56 -1.31
N HIS A 34 8.26 -19.42 -0.62
CA HIS A 34 8.16 -19.32 0.83
C HIS A 34 6.77 -18.81 1.19
N GLN A 35 6.13 -19.41 2.20
CA GLN A 35 4.78 -19.02 2.64
C GLN A 35 4.81 -17.75 3.50
N LYS A 36 5.54 -16.72 3.05
CA LYS A 36 5.78 -15.49 3.81
C LYS A 36 4.56 -14.59 3.74
N ARG A 37 4.09 -14.14 4.91
CA ARG A 37 3.05 -13.12 5.06
C ARG A 37 3.72 -11.79 5.35
N ILE A 38 3.47 -10.79 4.50
CA ILE A 38 3.97 -9.43 4.67
C ILE A 38 2.82 -8.59 5.23
N PRO A 39 2.96 -8.00 6.43
CA PRO A 39 1.94 -7.09 6.93
C PRO A 39 1.88 -5.83 6.07
N ALA A 40 0.67 -5.37 5.79
CA ALA A 40 0.37 -4.18 5.03
C ALA A 40 -0.84 -3.48 5.62
N THR A 41 -0.98 -2.19 5.32
CA THR A 41 -2.10 -1.37 5.77
C THR A 41 -2.74 -0.71 4.57
N VAL A 42 -4.06 -0.74 4.51
CA VAL A 42 -4.82 -0.03 3.47
C VAL A 42 -4.69 1.48 3.70
N VAL A 43 -4.19 2.20 2.70
CA VAL A 43 -3.97 3.65 2.74
C VAL A 43 -4.71 4.32 1.57
N PRO A 44 -5.15 5.58 1.74
CA PRO A 44 -5.83 6.30 0.67
C PRO A 44 -4.93 6.48 -0.56
N PHE A 45 -5.57 6.51 -1.73
CA PHE A 45 -4.93 6.91 -2.97
C PHE A 45 -5.21 8.41 -3.23
N PRO A 46 -4.19 9.23 -3.54
CA PRO A 46 -2.78 8.89 -3.74
C PRO A 46 -1.99 8.75 -2.43
N PHE A 47 -1.07 7.78 -2.41
CA PHE A 47 -0.16 7.54 -1.27
C PHE A 47 0.93 8.62 -1.11
N TYR A 48 1.16 9.43 -2.15
CA TYR A 48 2.06 10.57 -2.13
C TYR A 48 1.23 11.83 -2.29
N ASP A 49 1.34 12.74 -1.32
CA ASP A 49 0.61 14.00 -1.27
C ASP A 49 -0.93 13.81 -1.36
N PRO A 50 -1.54 13.09 -0.39
CA PRO A 50 -2.99 12.85 -0.38
C PRO A 50 -3.81 14.14 -0.36
N GLU A 51 -3.29 15.20 0.26
CA GLU A 51 -3.92 16.52 0.36
C GLU A 51 -3.60 17.44 -0.83
N LYS A 52 -2.82 16.95 -1.82
CA LYS A 52 -2.39 17.71 -3.02
C LYS A 52 -1.79 19.08 -2.68
N LEU A 53 -1.00 19.15 -1.61
CA LEU A 53 -0.39 20.40 -1.16
C LEU A 53 0.87 20.76 -1.95
N LYS A 54 1.44 19.83 -2.72
CA LYS A 54 2.62 20.09 -3.55
C LYS A 54 2.23 20.43 -4.99
N PRO A 55 2.69 21.58 -5.53
CA PRO A 55 2.48 21.91 -6.92
C PRO A 55 3.16 20.87 -7.83
N ARG A 56 2.45 20.43 -8.87
CA ARG A 56 3.03 19.61 -9.94
C ARG A 56 3.83 20.54 -10.85
N SER A 57 5.14 20.60 -10.68
CA SER A 57 6.06 21.25 -11.62
C SER A 57 6.36 20.35 -12.80
#